data_AF-A0A5J6X2M5-F1
#
_entry.id   AF-A0A5J6X2M5-F1
#
_cell.length_a   1.000
_cell.length_b   1.000
_cell.length_c   1.000
_cell.angle_alpha   90.00
_cell.angle_beta   90.00
_cell.angle_gamma   90.00
#
_symmetry.space_group_name_H-M   'P 1'
#
loop_
_entity.id
_entity.type
_entity.pdbx_description
1 polymer ?
#
loop_
_entity_poly.entity_id
_entity_poly.type
_entity_poly.pdbx_seq_one_letter_code
_entity_poly.pdbx_strand_id
1 'polypeptide(L)'
;MLKRNITASNLTTYDFKVAEAEAHDRLESSTFYRIGQKLESIATFINKKKLSIQKIVFKKSAKRGDTHTASDSRIDFESTTKRHEKLPTHESLIAVATLSNSNLEGDDALFQAIVEIMFATGLRFDEVICLDVECLQAREVEELNVFTGEIDIVCINEIRYRAKKGAAYQTKAIASSLLPILQKGLTSALEILAPVRDTIKCVINGKYDFFPIITEDCELFVTDIWERLNWSSRSNLLSYLKKRNVNLTNKLNPNTGKNAAAFHSVDLKEKTFSLAKKSIDELWKQMSVLSVADCPDKLIFVTQHQRHHSDKSTEPWEFTMITHTQISDYISGRPELGIKNIFERKHLCYQGEQIRLTSHQFRHFLGTMLEISDSVTPIEVARYFGRKYTPDNIAYDHTNPAKRVMDNADILFAASNITPEQAKEASVIFTLVDRDEVLETIEDIGTTLITAIGLCKHDYSDSPCGKYYACVRGCSEYYRIKGKQGEIIHLQKLQDEQETRIQHVKAAVDAEYHGSNNWLRSHEELLNGCRIALAIEQDNSISDGERVQVFPNGNNGCVAI
;
A
#
# COMPACT_ATOMS: atom_id res chain seq x y z
N MET A 1 0.98 -16.66 -28.14
CA MET A 1 1.15 -15.19 -28.26
C MET A 1 1.75 -14.88 -29.61
N LEU A 2 0.98 -14.29 -30.53
CA LEU A 2 1.52 -13.74 -31.78
C LEU A 2 2.45 -12.57 -31.39
N LYS A 3 3.76 -12.71 -31.64
CA LYS A 3 4.70 -11.58 -31.54
C LYS A 3 4.27 -10.55 -32.58
N ARG A 4 3.48 -9.56 -32.16
CA ARG A 4 3.24 -8.38 -32.97
C ARG A 4 4.58 -7.64 -33.05
N ASN A 5 5.13 -7.51 -34.25
CA ASN A 5 6.34 -6.72 -34.52
C ASN A 5 5.99 -5.23 -34.42
N ILE A 6 5.71 -4.74 -33.20
CA ILE A 6 5.30 -3.36 -32.94
C ILE A 6 6.54 -2.54 -32.60
N THR A 7 6.83 -1.53 -33.40
CA THR A 7 7.83 -0.50 -33.10
C THR A 7 7.21 0.57 -32.21
N ALA A 8 8.04 1.24 -31.39
CA ALA A 8 7.56 2.31 -30.50
C ALA A 8 6.79 3.43 -31.25
N SER A 9 7.15 3.68 -32.50
CA SER A 9 6.48 4.64 -33.39
C SER A 9 5.01 4.32 -33.65
N ASN A 10 4.66 3.03 -33.65
CA ASN A 10 3.36 2.52 -34.07
C ASN A 10 2.44 2.19 -32.87
N LEU A 11 2.89 2.46 -31.65
CA LEU A 11 2.08 2.26 -30.45
C LEU A 11 0.90 3.24 -30.44
N THR A 12 -0.28 2.70 -30.14
CA THR A 12 -1.54 3.43 -30.07
C THR A 12 -2.18 3.32 -28.69
N THR A 13 -3.21 4.13 -28.42
CA THR A 13 -4.06 3.99 -27.22
C THR A 13 -4.68 2.59 -27.11
N TYR A 14 -4.99 1.95 -28.25
CA TYR A 14 -5.56 0.61 -28.27
C TYR A 14 -4.60 -0.44 -27.70
N ASP A 15 -3.30 -0.36 -28.05
CA ASP A 15 -2.30 -1.31 -27.54
C ASP A 15 -2.18 -1.24 -26.01
N PHE A 16 -2.29 -0.04 -25.43
CA PHE A 16 -2.30 0.16 -23.99
C PHE A 16 -3.56 -0.40 -23.33
N LYS A 17 -4.73 -0.28 -23.97
CA LYS A 17 -5.98 -0.88 -23.47
C LYS A 17 -5.93 -2.41 -23.53
N VAL A 18 -5.37 -2.99 -24.60
CA VAL A 18 -5.19 -4.45 -24.72
C VAL A 18 -4.21 -4.94 -23.66
N ALA A 19 -3.10 -4.24 -23.45
CA ALA A 19 -2.14 -4.58 -22.40
C ALA A 19 -2.75 -4.50 -21.00
N GLU A 20 -3.60 -3.50 -20.74
CA GLU A 20 -4.32 -3.40 -19.47
C GLU A 20 -5.33 -4.56 -19.30
N ALA A 21 -6.10 -4.91 -20.34
CA ALA A 21 -7.03 -6.04 -20.29
C ALA A 21 -6.30 -7.38 -20.05
N GLU A 22 -5.20 -7.64 -20.77
CA GLU A 22 -4.40 -8.86 -20.55
C GLU A 22 -3.78 -8.88 -19.14
N ALA A 23 -3.39 -7.73 -18.60
CA ALA A 23 -2.90 -7.62 -17.24
C ALA A 23 -4.01 -7.88 -16.21
N HIS A 24 -5.23 -7.41 -16.46
CA HIS A 24 -6.39 -7.66 -15.60
C HIS A 24 -6.72 -9.16 -15.53
N ASP A 25 -6.69 -9.85 -16.67
CA ASP A 25 -7.08 -11.27 -16.75
C ASP A 25 -6.04 -12.23 -16.16
N ARG A 26 -4.78 -11.79 -16.03
CA ARG A 26 -3.64 -12.69 -15.67
C ARG A 26 -2.97 -12.37 -14.35
N LEU A 27 -3.23 -11.20 -13.77
CA LEU A 27 -2.50 -10.73 -12.61
C LEU A 27 -3.44 -10.51 -11.43
N GLU A 28 -2.93 -10.81 -10.24
CA GLU A 28 -3.58 -10.44 -8.99
C GLU A 28 -3.87 -8.94 -8.93
N SER A 29 -4.99 -8.55 -8.30
CA SER A 29 -5.49 -7.17 -8.28
C SER A 29 -4.43 -6.12 -7.88
N SER A 30 -3.58 -6.45 -6.90
CA SER A 30 -2.49 -5.58 -6.45
C SER A 30 -1.38 -5.40 -7.50
N THR A 31 -1.08 -6.46 -8.25
CA THR A 31 -0.09 -6.46 -9.33
C THR A 31 -0.67 -5.76 -10.56
N PHE A 32 -1.93 -6.03 -10.91
CA PHE A 32 -2.67 -5.33 -11.96
C PHE A 32 -2.65 -3.81 -11.74
N TYR A 33 -2.95 -3.33 -10.53
CA TYR A 33 -2.88 -1.91 -10.20
C TYR A 33 -1.49 -1.29 -10.48
N ARG A 34 -0.42 -1.98 -10.05
CA ARG A 34 0.97 -1.52 -10.28
C ARG A 34 1.30 -1.50 -11.78
N ILE A 35 0.87 -2.50 -12.52
CA ILE A 35 1.04 -2.56 -13.97
C ILE A 35 0.27 -1.42 -14.66
N GLY A 36 -0.98 -1.16 -14.28
CA GLY A 36 -1.74 0.00 -14.78
C GLY A 36 -1.02 1.33 -14.54
N GLN A 37 -0.45 1.53 -13.35
CA GLN A 37 0.35 2.74 -13.04
C GLN A 37 1.63 2.84 -13.89
N LYS A 38 2.30 1.70 -14.16
CA LYS A 38 3.47 1.66 -15.03
C LYS A 38 3.10 1.94 -16.48
N LEU A 39 2.00 1.38 -16.98
CA LEU A 39 1.48 1.65 -18.33
C LEU A 39 1.17 3.15 -18.51
N GLU A 40 0.55 3.79 -17.51
CA GLU A 40 0.30 5.24 -17.52
C GLU A 40 1.61 6.06 -17.54
N SER A 41 2.61 5.63 -16.77
CA SER A 41 3.94 6.25 -16.78
C SER A 41 4.63 6.10 -18.14
N ILE A 42 4.52 4.94 -18.78
CA ILE A 42 5.09 4.66 -20.10
C ILE A 42 4.39 5.51 -21.18
N ALA A 43 3.05 5.56 -21.18
CA ALA A 43 2.28 6.40 -22.10
C ALA A 43 2.68 7.87 -21.97
N THR A 44 2.82 8.36 -20.73
CA THR A 44 3.28 9.72 -20.44
C THR A 44 4.69 9.97 -20.97
N PHE A 45 5.60 9.01 -20.78
CA PHE A 45 6.98 9.11 -21.28
C PHE A 45 7.04 9.14 -22.81
N ILE A 46 6.31 8.26 -23.49
CA ILE A 46 6.22 8.20 -24.96
C ILE A 46 5.71 9.53 -25.52
N ASN A 47 4.62 10.06 -24.94
CA ASN A 47 4.06 11.36 -25.34
C ASN A 47 5.06 12.50 -25.11
N LYS A 48 5.71 12.53 -23.93
CA LYS A 48 6.69 13.57 -23.58
C LYS A 48 7.89 13.58 -24.53
N LYS A 49 8.33 12.39 -24.97
CA LYS A 49 9.48 12.21 -25.86
C LYS A 49 9.09 12.15 -27.34
N LYS A 50 7.80 12.29 -27.69
CA LYS A 50 7.26 12.23 -29.05
C LYS A 50 7.70 10.97 -29.81
N LEU A 51 7.71 9.83 -29.12
CA LEU A 51 8.21 8.56 -29.69
C LEU A 51 7.18 7.84 -30.56
N SER A 52 5.89 8.13 -30.40
CA SER A 52 4.80 7.61 -31.22
C SER A 52 4.29 8.65 -32.20
N ILE A 53 3.77 8.18 -33.34
CA ILE A 53 3.14 9.04 -34.36
C ILE A 53 1.87 9.72 -33.81
N GLN A 54 1.13 9.02 -32.95
CA GLN A 54 -0.11 9.50 -32.34
C GLN A 54 0.05 9.69 -30.83
N LYS A 55 -0.61 10.70 -30.25
CA LYS A 55 -0.66 10.88 -28.80
C LYS A 55 -1.43 9.73 -28.16
N ILE A 56 -0.81 9.07 -27.19
CA ILE A 56 -1.41 7.95 -26.45
C ILE A 56 -2.23 8.52 -25.30
N VAL A 57 -3.56 8.43 -25.38
CA VAL A 57 -4.48 8.92 -24.34
C VAL A 57 -4.90 7.72 -23.49
N PHE A 58 -4.05 7.35 -22.55
CA PHE A 58 -4.28 6.24 -21.64
C PHE A 58 -4.37 6.74 -20.21
N LYS A 59 -5.46 6.37 -19.53
CA LYS A 59 -5.65 6.54 -18.09
C LYS A 59 -6.03 5.16 -17.57
N LYS A 60 -5.35 4.72 -16.51
CA LYS A 60 -5.57 3.38 -15.97
C LYS A 60 -7.01 3.21 -15.46
N SER A 61 -7.63 2.09 -15.79
CA SER A 61 -8.95 1.68 -15.27
C SER A 61 -8.84 1.10 -13.85
N ALA A 62 -7.67 0.56 -13.51
CA ALA A 62 -7.37 0.04 -12.18
C ALA A 62 -7.53 1.15 -11.12
N LYS A 63 -8.63 1.10 -10.37
CA LYS A 63 -8.78 1.86 -9.14
C LYS A 63 -7.80 1.31 -8.10
N ARG A 64 -7.25 2.19 -7.27
CA ARG A 64 -6.45 1.75 -6.12
C ARG A 64 -7.42 0.96 -5.25
N GLY A 65 -7.12 -0.30 -4.97
CA GLY A 65 -7.94 -1.09 -4.04
C GLY A 65 -8.16 -0.27 -2.77
N ASP A 66 -9.34 -0.41 -2.19
CA ASP A 66 -9.83 0.38 -1.05
C ASP A 66 -8.81 0.45 0.09
N THR A 67 -7.94 -0.55 0.21
CA THR A 67 -6.88 -0.72 1.20
C THR A 67 -5.85 0.40 1.35
N HIS A 68 -5.87 1.46 0.54
CA HIS A 68 -4.89 2.56 0.66
C HIS A 68 -5.41 3.98 0.48
N THR A 69 -6.70 4.19 0.25
CA THR A 69 -7.28 5.55 0.15
C THR A 69 -8.74 5.45 0.59
N ALA A 70 -9.02 5.95 1.80
CA ALA A 70 -10.31 6.03 2.50
C ALA A 70 -10.86 4.78 3.24
N SER A 71 -10.44 3.54 2.97
CA SER A 71 -11.00 2.38 3.71
C SER A 71 -10.40 2.14 5.09
N ASP A 72 -9.14 2.50 5.34
CA ASP A 72 -8.51 2.33 6.66
C ASP A 72 -9.16 3.24 7.73
N SER A 73 -9.96 4.24 7.32
CA SER A 73 -10.76 5.11 8.20
C SER A 73 -12.23 4.71 8.33
N ARG A 74 -12.73 3.73 7.56
CA ARG A 74 -14.14 3.31 7.63
C ARG A 74 -14.36 2.35 8.79
N ILE A 75 -15.44 2.56 9.55
CA ILE A 75 -15.84 1.76 10.71
C ILE A 75 -16.86 0.69 10.26
N ASP A 76 -16.65 0.07 9.10
CA ASP A 76 -17.44 -1.08 8.68
C ASP A 76 -16.74 -2.39 9.07
N PHE A 77 -17.51 -3.48 9.16
CA PHE A 77 -17.02 -4.79 9.62
C PHE A 77 -15.88 -5.31 8.73
N GLU A 78 -15.99 -5.18 7.40
CA GLU A 78 -14.96 -5.66 6.47
C GLU A 78 -13.66 -4.87 6.59
N SER A 79 -13.74 -3.55 6.71
CA SER A 79 -12.57 -2.67 6.93
C SER A 79 -11.91 -2.92 8.29
N THR A 80 -12.67 -3.32 9.30
CA THR A 80 -12.15 -3.69 10.62
C THR A 80 -11.43 -5.05 10.57
N THR A 81 -12.03 -6.06 9.92
CA THR A 81 -11.41 -7.37 9.70
C THR A 81 -10.09 -7.27 8.93
N LYS A 82 -10.06 -6.50 7.83
CA LYS A 82 -8.83 -6.26 7.04
C LYS A 82 -7.72 -5.55 7.83
N ARG A 83 -8.06 -4.70 8.82
CA ARG A 83 -7.06 -4.07 9.71
C ARG A 83 -6.54 -5.05 10.75
N HIS A 84 -7.42 -5.89 11.31
CA HIS A 84 -7.00 -6.96 12.23
C HIS A 84 -6.04 -7.95 11.56
N GLU A 85 -6.24 -8.29 10.29
CA GLU A 85 -5.31 -9.16 9.53
C GLU A 85 -3.90 -8.55 9.35
N LYS A 86 -3.77 -7.22 9.36
CA LYS A 86 -2.48 -6.51 9.25
C LYS A 86 -1.70 -6.49 10.58
N LEU A 87 -2.32 -6.89 11.70
CA LEU A 87 -1.67 -7.04 13.00
C LEU A 87 -1.32 -8.52 13.24
N PRO A 88 -0.25 -8.80 14.00
CA PRO A 88 -0.02 -10.15 14.51
C PRO A 88 -1.12 -10.49 15.54
N THR A 89 -1.63 -11.71 15.49
CA THR A 89 -2.56 -12.21 16.52
C THR A 89 -1.82 -12.40 17.84
N HIS A 90 -2.55 -12.37 18.96
CA HIS A 90 -1.96 -12.60 20.28
C HIS A 90 -1.22 -13.95 20.37
N GLU A 91 -1.79 -14.98 19.75
CA GLU A 91 -1.25 -16.33 19.67
C GLU A 91 0.02 -16.39 18.84
N SER A 92 0.08 -15.64 17.74
CA SER A 92 1.28 -15.53 16.93
C SER A 92 2.42 -14.82 17.67
N LEU A 93 2.11 -13.84 18.52
CA LEU A 93 3.08 -13.18 19.39
C LEU A 93 3.61 -14.13 20.46
N ILE A 94 2.73 -14.95 21.07
CA ILE A 94 3.14 -16.01 21.99
C ILE A 94 4.08 -16.98 21.28
N ALA A 95 3.75 -17.43 20.07
CA ALA A 95 4.60 -18.35 19.32
C ALA A 95 5.97 -17.76 18.98
N VAL A 96 6.03 -16.47 18.60
CA VAL A 96 7.31 -15.75 18.40
C VAL A 96 8.11 -15.67 19.70
N ALA A 97 7.45 -15.40 20.83
CA ALA A 97 8.10 -15.39 22.14
C ALA A 97 8.59 -16.79 22.55
N THR A 98 7.83 -17.84 22.28
CA THR A 98 8.23 -19.23 22.51
C THR A 98 9.48 -19.58 21.69
N LEU A 99 9.50 -19.21 20.40
CA LEU A 99 10.66 -19.44 19.53
C LEU A 99 11.88 -18.66 19.98
N SER A 100 11.71 -17.40 20.38
CA SER A 100 12.80 -16.61 20.96
C SER A 100 13.39 -17.36 22.16
N ASN A 101 12.57 -17.83 23.10
CA ASN A 101 13.05 -18.55 24.29
C ASN A 101 13.47 -20.01 24.05
N SER A 102 13.52 -20.46 22.79
CA SER A 102 13.94 -21.82 22.44
C SER A 102 15.40 -21.87 21.99
N ASN A 103 16.06 -23.01 22.16
CA ASN A 103 17.42 -23.24 21.68
C ASN A 103 17.40 -23.53 20.17
N LEU A 104 17.29 -22.49 19.37
CA LEU A 104 17.44 -22.57 17.92
C LEU A 104 18.93 -22.59 17.55
N GLU A 105 19.26 -23.26 16.45
CA GLU A 105 20.62 -23.35 15.91
C GLU A 105 20.64 -23.03 14.41
N GLY A 106 21.82 -22.68 13.89
CA GLY A 106 22.03 -22.44 12.47
C GLY A 106 21.10 -21.38 11.87
N ASP A 107 20.48 -21.71 10.74
CA ASP A 107 19.61 -20.79 9.99
C ASP A 107 18.33 -20.42 10.76
N ASP A 108 17.78 -21.33 11.56
CA ASP A 108 16.60 -21.04 12.38
C ASP A 108 16.92 -19.95 13.41
N ALA A 109 18.09 -20.04 14.07
CA ALA A 109 18.54 -19.02 15.01
C ALA A 109 18.82 -17.67 14.31
N LEU A 110 19.42 -17.69 13.12
CA LEU A 110 19.68 -16.49 12.35
C LEU A 110 18.40 -15.77 11.92
N PHE A 111 17.42 -16.49 11.39
CA PHE A 111 16.16 -15.89 10.97
C PHE A 111 15.30 -15.47 12.17
N GLN A 112 15.38 -16.18 13.29
CA GLN A 112 14.77 -15.73 14.54
C GLN A 112 15.38 -14.43 15.05
N ALA A 113 16.71 -14.28 14.98
CA ALA A 113 17.38 -13.03 15.34
C ALA A 113 16.88 -11.84 14.50
N ILE A 114 16.62 -12.04 13.21
CA ILE A 114 15.99 -11.02 12.35
C ILE A 114 14.58 -10.69 12.85
N VAL A 115 13.77 -11.69 13.22
CA VAL A 115 12.43 -11.48 13.80
C VAL A 115 12.50 -10.67 15.09
N GLU A 116 13.44 -10.98 15.98
CA GLU A 116 13.64 -10.26 17.25
C GLU A 116 14.00 -8.78 17.02
N ILE A 117 14.92 -8.51 16.09
CA ILE A 117 15.30 -7.15 15.71
C ILE A 117 14.11 -6.41 15.08
N MET A 118 13.37 -7.05 14.18
CA MET A 118 12.19 -6.45 13.55
C MET A 118 11.08 -6.17 14.56
N PHE A 119 10.87 -7.06 15.53
CA PHE A 119 9.89 -6.90 16.60
C PHE A 119 10.27 -5.73 17.53
N ALA A 120 11.53 -5.68 17.98
CA ALA A 120 11.99 -4.66 18.91
C ALA A 120 12.10 -3.25 18.29
N THR A 121 12.31 -3.16 16.97
CA THR A 121 12.60 -1.88 16.29
C THR A 121 11.50 -1.42 15.33
N GLY A 122 10.67 -2.33 14.83
CA GLY A 122 9.72 -2.05 13.74
C GLY A 122 10.37 -1.57 12.44
N LEU A 123 11.68 -1.80 12.26
CA LEU A 123 12.39 -1.51 11.01
C LEU A 123 11.86 -2.40 9.88
N ARG A 124 11.94 -1.90 8.64
CA ARG A 124 11.66 -2.72 7.45
C ARG A 124 12.74 -3.77 7.30
N PHE A 125 12.42 -4.88 6.65
CA PHE A 125 13.40 -5.91 6.32
C PHE A 125 14.66 -5.33 5.65
N ASP A 126 14.48 -4.48 4.64
CA ASP A 126 15.59 -3.84 3.92
C ASP A 126 16.44 -2.92 4.81
N GLU A 127 15.86 -2.34 5.87
CA GLU A 127 16.59 -1.51 6.84
C GLU A 127 17.38 -2.40 7.82
N VAL A 128 16.81 -3.54 8.23
CA VAL A 128 17.45 -4.51 9.14
C VAL A 128 18.67 -5.18 8.48
N ILE A 129 18.55 -5.66 7.25
CA ILE A 129 19.68 -6.34 6.59
C ILE A 129 20.88 -5.39 6.34
N CYS A 130 20.65 -4.08 6.33
CA CYS A 130 21.68 -3.08 6.13
C CYS A 130 22.34 -2.57 7.43
N LEU A 131 22.00 -3.14 8.58
CA LEU A 131 22.60 -2.77 9.86
C LEU A 131 24.10 -3.12 9.92
N ASP A 132 24.88 -2.23 10.52
CA ASP A 132 26.30 -2.43 10.80
C ASP A 132 26.54 -2.98 12.21
N VAL A 133 27.71 -3.58 12.44
CA VAL A 133 28.04 -4.23 13.74
C VAL A 133 27.99 -3.30 14.95
N GLU A 134 28.05 -1.98 14.76
CA GLU A 134 27.98 -1.00 15.83
C GLU A 134 26.60 -0.33 15.89
N CYS A 135 25.58 -0.89 15.23
CA CYS A 135 24.33 -0.19 15.01
C CYS A 135 23.61 0.23 16.31
N LEU A 136 23.80 -0.47 17.43
CA LEU A 136 23.25 -0.13 18.73
C LEU A 136 24.22 0.78 19.51
N GLN A 137 23.77 1.98 19.88
CA GLN A 137 24.50 2.96 20.68
C GLN A 137 23.73 3.32 21.95
N ALA A 138 24.45 3.71 23.00
CA ALA A 138 23.87 4.29 24.20
C ALA A 138 24.21 5.78 24.26
N ARG A 139 23.23 6.60 24.65
CA ARG A 139 23.32 8.05 24.81
C ARG A 139 22.80 8.41 26.20
N GLU A 140 23.61 9.13 26.96
CA GLU A 140 23.17 9.70 28.25
C GLU A 140 22.50 11.05 27.99
N VAL A 141 21.37 11.28 28.66
CA VAL A 141 20.59 12.52 28.59
C VAL A 141 20.30 12.98 29.99
N GLU A 142 20.56 14.25 30.25
CA GLU A 142 20.12 14.92 31.46
C GLU A 142 18.66 15.33 31.30
N GLU A 143 17.77 14.78 32.12
CA GLU A 143 16.37 15.16 32.19
C GLU A 143 16.07 15.74 33.56
N LEU A 144 15.39 16.90 33.60
CA LEU A 144 14.90 17.45 34.86
C LEU A 144 13.70 16.63 35.31
N ASN A 145 13.83 16.00 36.47
CA ASN A 145 12.72 15.33 37.11
C ASN A 145 11.73 16.37 37.63
N VAL A 146 10.58 16.49 36.96
CA VAL A 146 9.54 17.47 37.31
C VAL A 146 8.95 17.26 38.72
N PHE A 147 9.12 16.08 39.32
CA PHE A 147 8.61 15.80 40.67
C PHE A 147 9.63 16.10 41.77
N THR A 148 10.92 15.85 41.54
CA THR A 148 11.98 16.07 42.54
C THR A 148 12.72 17.40 42.35
N GLY A 149 12.66 17.99 41.14
CA GLY A 149 13.44 19.17 40.76
C GLY A 149 14.93 18.89 40.55
N GLU A 150 15.33 17.62 40.57
CA GLU A 150 16.72 17.18 40.37
C GLU A 150 16.98 16.77 38.93
N ILE A 151 18.24 16.81 38.50
CA ILE A 151 18.67 16.34 37.19
C ILE A 151 18.91 14.84 37.27
N ASP A 152 18.12 14.06 36.55
CA ASP A 152 18.31 12.63 36.36
C ASP A 152 19.12 12.37 35.09
N ILE A 153 20.11 11.48 35.17
CA ILE A 153 20.85 10.99 34.00
C ILE A 153 20.13 9.74 33.48
N VAL A 154 19.48 9.87 32.34
CA VAL A 154 18.74 8.79 31.67
C VAL A 154 19.59 8.23 30.52
N CYS A 155 19.83 6.92 30.55
CA CYS A 155 20.51 6.22 29.46
C CYS A 155 19.50 5.75 28.41
N ILE A 156 19.58 6.33 27.21
CA ILE A 156 18.73 5.99 26.07
C ILE A 156 19.54 5.15 25.08
N ASN A 157 19.04 3.95 24.79
CA ASN A 157 19.61 3.08 23.78
C ASN A 157 18.98 3.38 22.42
N GLU A 158 19.81 3.56 21.40
CA GLU A 158 19.37 3.89 20.04
C GLU A 158 19.96 2.95 19.01
N ILE A 159 19.14 2.57 18.03
CA ILE A 159 19.62 1.89 16.82
C ILE A 159 19.84 2.93 15.71
N ARG A 160 21.05 2.95 15.14
CA ARG A 160 21.40 3.75 13.96
C ARG A 160 21.09 2.95 12.70
N TYR A 161 20.48 3.61 11.72
CA TYR A 161 20.16 2.98 10.45
C TYR A 161 20.01 4.03 9.35
N ARG A 162 19.94 3.58 8.10
CA ARG A 162 19.66 4.44 6.95
C ARG A 162 18.24 4.19 6.46
N ALA A 163 17.38 5.20 6.60
CA ALA A 163 15.97 5.06 6.27
C ALA A 163 15.72 5.04 4.75
N LYS A 164 14.79 4.20 4.31
CA LYS A 164 14.36 4.15 2.90
C LYS A 164 13.44 5.33 2.57
N LYS A 165 13.44 5.79 1.31
CA LYS A 165 12.70 6.97 0.76
C LYS A 165 13.32 8.35 0.99
N GLY A 166 14.65 8.45 0.94
CA GLY A 166 15.35 9.75 0.86
C GLY A 166 15.47 10.47 2.20
N ALA A 167 15.20 9.79 3.31
CA ALA A 167 15.65 10.23 4.62
C ALA A 167 17.15 9.91 4.78
N ALA A 168 17.88 10.83 5.42
CA ALA A 168 19.31 10.68 5.69
C ALA A 168 19.56 9.62 6.79
N TYR A 169 20.78 9.58 7.34
CA TYR A 169 21.08 8.86 8.58
C TYR A 169 20.03 9.16 9.67
N GLN A 170 19.53 8.12 10.34
CA GLN A 170 18.57 8.24 11.44
C GLN A 170 19.02 7.40 12.63
N THR A 171 18.69 7.86 13.83
CA THR A 171 18.73 7.05 15.04
C THR A 171 17.31 6.82 15.55
N LYS A 172 17.12 5.74 16.30
CA LYS A 172 15.82 5.37 16.84
C LYS A 172 15.99 4.83 18.25
N ALA A 173 15.38 5.53 19.22
CA ALA A 173 15.34 5.07 20.59
C ALA A 173 14.60 3.73 20.73
N ILE A 174 15.11 2.87 21.59
CA ILE A 174 14.57 1.55 21.89
C ILE A 174 14.04 1.57 23.32
N ALA A 175 12.78 1.16 23.51
CA ALA A 175 12.20 1.07 24.83
C ALA A 175 12.98 0.07 25.69
N SER A 176 13.20 0.38 26.97
CA SER A 176 13.97 -0.45 27.89
C SER A 176 13.42 -1.89 28.00
N SER A 177 12.11 -2.07 27.83
CA SER A 177 11.46 -3.38 27.79
C SER A 177 11.79 -4.21 26.53
N LEU A 178 12.13 -3.57 25.41
CA LEU A 178 12.47 -4.21 24.14
C LEU A 178 13.98 -4.39 23.95
N LEU A 179 14.80 -3.65 24.73
CA LEU A 179 16.24 -3.69 24.63
C LEU A 179 16.84 -5.10 24.80
N PRO A 180 16.43 -5.94 25.77
CA PRO A 180 16.96 -7.29 25.91
C PRO A 180 16.70 -8.18 24.69
N ILE A 181 15.53 -8.03 24.06
CA ILE A 181 15.14 -8.76 22.85
C ILE A 181 16.02 -8.32 21.67
N LEU A 182 16.23 -7.01 21.53
CA LEU A 182 17.09 -6.47 20.48
C LEU A 182 18.55 -6.93 20.65
N GLN A 183 19.10 -6.83 21.85
CA GLN A 183 20.49 -7.22 22.15
C GLN A 183 20.72 -8.71 21.86
N LYS A 184 19.76 -9.56 22.24
CA LYS A 184 19.80 -10.98 21.92
C LYS A 184 19.85 -11.21 20.40
N GLY A 185 18.92 -10.64 19.64
CA GLY A 185 18.88 -10.81 18.19
C GLY A 185 20.16 -10.32 17.51
N LEU A 186 20.67 -9.15 17.90
CA LEU A 186 21.94 -8.63 17.38
C LEU A 186 23.11 -9.56 17.72
N THR A 187 23.20 -10.05 18.95
CA THR A 187 24.28 -10.94 19.40
C THR A 187 24.26 -12.26 18.61
N SER A 188 23.11 -12.91 18.50
CA SER A 188 22.98 -14.16 17.74
C SER A 188 23.33 -13.97 16.26
N ALA A 189 22.85 -12.90 15.62
CA ALA A 189 23.19 -12.60 14.22
C ALA A 189 24.70 -12.32 14.04
N LEU A 190 25.30 -11.58 14.98
CA LEU A 190 26.74 -11.32 14.99
C LEU A 190 27.51 -12.64 15.10
N GLU A 191 27.19 -13.51 16.04
CA GLU A 191 27.90 -14.78 16.24
C GLU A 191 27.79 -15.70 15.02
N ILE A 192 26.58 -15.94 14.50
CA ILE A 192 26.32 -16.88 13.40
C ILE A 192 26.99 -16.46 12.08
N LEU A 193 27.08 -15.14 11.85
CA LEU A 193 27.66 -14.57 10.62
C LEU A 193 29.10 -14.08 10.81
N ALA A 194 29.70 -14.20 12.00
CA ALA A 194 31.09 -13.83 12.25
C ALA A 194 32.09 -14.49 11.28
N PRO A 195 32.00 -15.81 10.97
CA PRO A 195 32.95 -16.44 10.05
C PRO A 195 32.96 -15.84 8.64
N VAL A 196 31.82 -15.31 8.17
CA VAL A 196 31.73 -14.67 6.85
C VAL A 196 32.39 -13.30 6.89
N ARG A 197 32.13 -12.50 7.94
CA ARG A 197 32.75 -11.19 8.12
C ARG A 197 34.26 -11.30 8.28
N ASP A 198 34.73 -12.29 9.04
CA ASP A 198 36.16 -12.59 9.18
C ASP A 198 36.80 -12.98 7.85
N THR A 199 36.10 -13.78 7.04
CA THR A 199 36.54 -14.13 5.68
C THR A 199 36.67 -12.89 4.80
N ILE A 200 35.67 -12.00 4.80
CA ILE A 200 35.70 -10.74 4.04
C ILE A 200 36.89 -9.89 4.48
N LYS A 201 37.08 -9.73 5.79
CA LYS A 201 38.20 -8.97 6.38
C LYS A 201 39.56 -9.53 5.95
N CYS A 202 39.71 -10.84 5.96
CA CYS A 202 40.94 -11.52 5.51
C CYS A 202 41.20 -11.34 4.00
N VAL A 203 40.16 -11.41 3.16
CA VAL A 203 40.28 -11.17 1.71
C VAL A 203 40.68 -9.72 1.42
N ILE A 204 40.08 -8.74 2.12
CA ILE A 204 40.44 -7.31 2.00
C ILE A 204 41.91 -7.10 2.38
N ASN A 205 42.39 -7.77 3.43
CA ASN A 205 43.78 -7.71 3.87
C ASN A 205 44.76 -8.49 2.98
N GLY A 206 44.30 -9.07 1.87
CA GLY A 206 45.17 -9.76 0.93
C GLY A 206 45.49 -11.21 1.30
N LYS A 207 44.86 -11.79 2.33
CA LYS A 207 45.30 -13.06 2.93
C LYS A 207 44.11 -13.96 3.26
N TYR A 208 43.64 -14.76 2.29
CA TYR A 208 42.67 -15.83 2.56
C TYR A 208 42.82 -16.98 1.56
N ASP A 209 42.76 -18.21 2.06
CA ASP A 209 42.81 -19.43 1.26
C ASP A 209 41.48 -20.19 1.40
N PHE A 210 40.73 -20.29 0.30
CA PHE A 210 39.46 -21.02 0.25
C PHE A 210 39.62 -22.54 0.20
N PHE A 211 40.84 -23.04 -0.03
CA PHE A 211 41.16 -24.46 -0.09
C PHE A 211 42.38 -24.78 0.80
N PRO A 212 42.31 -24.54 2.12
CA PRO A 212 43.43 -24.73 3.03
C PRO A 212 43.86 -26.20 3.16
N ILE A 213 42.98 -27.14 2.78
CA ILE A 213 43.25 -28.59 2.73
C ILE A 213 44.38 -28.91 1.73
N ILE A 214 44.58 -28.05 0.72
CA ILE A 214 45.65 -28.17 -0.26
C ILE A 214 46.86 -27.39 0.26
N THR A 215 47.80 -28.06 0.92
CA THR A 215 48.96 -27.40 1.54
C THR A 215 50.13 -27.17 0.58
N GLU A 216 50.20 -27.98 -0.47
CA GLU A 216 51.33 -27.99 -1.41
C GLU A 216 50.99 -27.22 -2.68
N ASP A 217 52.01 -26.53 -3.21
CA ASP A 217 51.97 -25.97 -4.55
C ASP A 217 52.37 -27.06 -5.55
N CYS A 218 51.37 -27.74 -6.10
CA CYS A 218 51.58 -28.90 -6.95
C CYS A 218 50.44 -29.09 -7.96
N GLU A 219 50.72 -29.90 -8.98
CA GLU A 219 49.72 -30.35 -9.93
C GLU A 219 48.88 -31.48 -9.31
N LEU A 220 47.56 -31.30 -9.32
CA LEU A 220 46.59 -32.20 -8.73
C LEU A 220 45.68 -32.79 -9.80
N PHE A 221 45.44 -34.09 -9.73
CA PHE A 221 44.46 -34.78 -10.57
C PHE A 221 43.07 -34.74 -9.93
N VAL A 222 42.06 -34.39 -10.73
CA VAL A 222 40.65 -34.37 -10.29
C VAL A 222 40.22 -35.74 -9.76
N THR A 223 40.75 -36.83 -10.33
CA THR A 223 40.46 -38.21 -9.89
C THR A 223 40.91 -38.52 -8.47
N ASP A 224 41.91 -37.79 -7.97
CA ASP A 224 42.63 -38.12 -6.74
C ASP A 224 42.22 -37.19 -5.58
N ILE A 225 41.80 -35.95 -5.90
CA ILE A 225 41.55 -34.92 -4.88
C ILE A 225 40.06 -34.65 -4.60
N TRP A 226 39.13 -35.11 -5.45
CA TRP A 226 37.72 -34.72 -5.36
C TRP A 226 37.06 -35.06 -4.01
N GLU A 227 37.34 -36.25 -3.45
CA GLU A 227 36.83 -36.67 -2.13
C GLU A 227 37.44 -35.82 -1.01
N ARG A 228 38.75 -35.54 -1.08
CA ARG A 228 39.47 -34.73 -0.08
C ARG A 228 39.00 -33.28 -0.05
N LEU A 229 38.49 -32.76 -1.17
CA LEU A 229 37.85 -31.45 -1.26
C LEU A 229 36.34 -31.49 -0.97
N ASN A 230 35.82 -32.63 -0.51
CA ASN A 230 34.42 -32.84 -0.15
C ASN A 230 33.42 -32.60 -1.29
N TRP A 231 33.80 -32.93 -2.53
CA TRP A 231 32.88 -32.88 -3.68
C TRP A 231 32.11 -34.20 -3.80
N SER A 232 30.88 -34.14 -4.29
CA SER A 232 30.02 -35.33 -4.44
C SER A 232 30.42 -36.24 -5.61
N SER A 233 31.15 -35.73 -6.60
CA SER A 233 31.69 -36.54 -7.69
C SER A 233 32.85 -35.84 -8.41
N ARG A 234 33.68 -36.65 -9.10
CA ARG A 234 34.73 -36.17 -10.02
C ARG A 234 34.18 -35.24 -11.09
N SER A 235 33.01 -35.55 -11.65
CA SER A 235 32.35 -34.76 -12.69
C SER A 235 31.91 -33.39 -12.17
N ASN A 236 31.48 -33.30 -10.91
CA ASN A 236 31.07 -32.05 -10.29
C ASN A 236 32.27 -31.13 -10.06
N LEU A 237 33.37 -31.66 -9.50
CA LEU A 237 34.61 -30.89 -9.36
C LEU A 237 35.11 -30.42 -10.73
N LEU A 238 35.14 -31.30 -11.74
CA LEU A 238 35.59 -30.93 -13.09
C LEU A 238 34.73 -29.81 -13.70
N SER A 239 33.41 -29.92 -13.56
CA SER A 239 32.46 -28.91 -14.07
C SER A 239 32.62 -27.58 -13.34
N TYR A 240 32.83 -27.64 -12.03
CA TYR A 240 33.12 -26.49 -11.19
C TYR A 240 34.41 -25.77 -11.63
N LEU A 241 35.52 -26.51 -11.80
CA LEU A 241 36.80 -25.94 -12.26
C LEU A 241 36.67 -25.27 -13.64
N LYS A 242 35.96 -25.91 -14.58
CA LYS A 242 35.67 -25.33 -15.90
C LYS A 242 34.86 -24.04 -15.81
N LYS A 243 33.80 -24.03 -15.00
CA LYS A 243 32.92 -22.85 -14.82
C LYS A 243 33.69 -21.65 -14.25
N ARG A 244 34.74 -21.89 -13.48
CA ARG A 244 35.60 -20.85 -12.89
C ARG A 244 36.84 -20.53 -13.72
N ASN A 245 36.97 -21.09 -14.93
CA ASN A 245 38.10 -20.88 -15.82
C ASN A 245 39.46 -21.20 -15.16
N VAL A 246 39.52 -22.28 -14.39
CA VAL A 246 40.78 -22.84 -13.90
C VAL A 246 41.46 -23.57 -15.06
N ASN A 247 42.78 -23.42 -15.21
CA ASN A 247 43.51 -24.07 -16.29
C ASN A 247 43.53 -25.58 -16.07
N LEU A 248 42.98 -26.33 -17.03
CA LEU A 248 42.93 -27.78 -17.00
C LEU A 248 43.82 -28.34 -18.10
N THR A 249 44.67 -29.30 -17.73
CA THR A 249 45.44 -30.09 -18.70
C THR A 249 45.02 -31.55 -18.61
N ASN A 250 45.05 -32.28 -19.73
CA ASN A 250 44.75 -33.71 -19.74
C ASN A 250 46.07 -34.48 -19.82
N LYS A 251 46.39 -35.25 -18.78
CA LYS A 251 47.68 -35.94 -18.65
C LYS A 251 47.47 -37.37 -18.14
N LEU A 252 48.46 -38.24 -18.38
CA LEU A 252 48.45 -39.59 -17.85
C LEU A 252 48.62 -39.53 -16.33
N ASN A 253 47.61 -39.98 -15.58
CA ASN A 253 47.66 -40.01 -14.13
C ASN A 253 48.60 -41.16 -13.67
N PRO A 254 49.67 -40.88 -12.90
CA PRO A 254 50.61 -41.89 -12.41
C PRO A 254 49.97 -43.00 -11.57
N ASN A 255 48.93 -42.67 -10.80
CA ASN A 255 48.26 -43.59 -9.88
C ASN A 255 47.32 -44.56 -10.60
N THR A 256 46.71 -44.14 -11.71
CA THR A 256 45.68 -44.93 -12.40
C THR A 256 46.10 -45.42 -13.79
N GLY A 257 47.18 -44.89 -14.36
CA GLY A 257 47.65 -45.21 -15.71
C GLY A 257 46.71 -44.75 -16.82
N LYS A 258 45.75 -43.86 -16.53
CA LYS A 258 44.74 -43.35 -17.47
C LYS A 258 44.86 -41.84 -17.63
N ASN A 259 44.45 -41.33 -18.80
CA ASN A 259 44.36 -39.89 -19.00
C ASN A 259 43.28 -39.29 -18.10
N ALA A 260 43.66 -38.28 -17.32
CA ALA A 260 42.77 -37.56 -16.43
C ALA A 260 43.08 -36.06 -16.45
N ALA A 261 42.06 -35.26 -16.11
CA ALA A 261 42.21 -33.82 -15.98
C ALA A 261 43.00 -33.47 -14.72
N ALA A 262 44.03 -32.64 -14.89
CA ALA A 262 44.88 -32.10 -13.85
C ALA A 262 44.83 -30.56 -13.85
N PHE A 263 45.08 -29.95 -12.70
CA PHE A 263 45.14 -28.51 -12.48
C PHE A 263 46.22 -28.16 -11.45
N HIS A 264 46.75 -26.94 -11.49
CA HIS A 264 47.67 -26.46 -10.46
C HIS A 264 46.89 -25.94 -9.25
N SER A 265 47.34 -26.27 -8.04
CA SER A 265 46.67 -25.82 -6.81
C SER A 265 46.64 -24.28 -6.68
N VAL A 266 47.74 -23.60 -7.04
CA VAL A 266 47.84 -22.14 -7.06
C VAL A 266 46.82 -21.50 -8.01
N ASP A 267 46.64 -22.04 -9.22
CA ASP A 267 45.65 -21.51 -10.16
C ASP A 267 44.24 -21.48 -9.55
N LEU A 268 43.83 -22.56 -8.87
CA LEU A 268 42.53 -22.61 -8.21
C LEU A 268 42.41 -21.53 -7.11
N LYS A 269 43.42 -21.43 -6.24
CA LYS A 269 43.42 -20.49 -5.11
C LYS A 269 43.45 -19.03 -5.57
N GLU A 270 44.27 -18.70 -6.55
CA GLU A 270 44.34 -17.34 -7.11
C GLU A 270 43.02 -16.96 -7.80
N LYS A 271 42.40 -17.89 -8.54
CA LYS A 271 41.12 -17.64 -9.19
C LYS A 271 40.01 -17.40 -8.17
N THR A 272 39.87 -18.23 -7.15
CA THR A 272 38.82 -18.02 -6.13
C THR A 272 39.07 -16.78 -5.29
N PHE A 273 40.32 -16.46 -4.97
CA PHE A 273 40.68 -15.22 -4.30
C PHE A 273 40.34 -13.98 -5.14
N SER A 274 40.62 -14.01 -6.45
CA SER A 274 40.24 -12.94 -7.38
C SER A 274 38.71 -12.78 -7.48
N LEU A 275 37.97 -13.89 -7.53
CA LEU A 275 36.51 -13.88 -7.53
C LEU A 275 35.95 -13.31 -6.22
N ALA A 276 36.56 -13.63 -5.07
CA ALA A 276 36.17 -13.10 -3.77
C ALA A 276 36.29 -11.58 -3.73
N LYS A 277 37.41 -11.03 -4.17
CA LYS A 277 37.62 -9.57 -4.27
C LYS A 277 36.55 -8.92 -5.13
N LYS A 278 36.29 -9.49 -6.31
CA LYS A 278 35.25 -8.97 -7.22
C LYS A 278 33.86 -9.01 -6.58
N SER A 279 33.53 -10.10 -5.88
CA SER A 279 32.24 -10.24 -5.20
C SER A 279 32.06 -9.22 -4.08
N ILE A 280 33.10 -8.98 -3.27
CA ILE A 280 33.11 -7.94 -2.24
C ILE A 280 32.93 -6.55 -2.85
N ASP A 281 33.64 -6.23 -3.93
CA ASP A 281 33.53 -4.94 -4.62
C ASP A 281 32.12 -4.70 -5.18
N GLU A 282 31.51 -5.73 -5.79
CA GLU A 282 30.15 -5.66 -6.34
C GLU A 282 29.09 -5.52 -5.25
N LEU A 283 29.25 -6.23 -4.13
CA LEU A 283 28.39 -6.11 -2.97
C LEU A 283 28.51 -4.70 -2.36
N TRP A 284 29.73 -4.21 -2.16
CA TRP A 284 29.98 -2.93 -1.51
C TRP A 284 29.48 -1.73 -2.32
N LYS A 285 29.60 -1.78 -3.65
CA LYS A 285 29.00 -0.78 -4.56
C LYS A 285 27.49 -0.62 -4.34
N GLN A 286 26.80 -1.70 -3.99
CA GLN A 286 25.36 -1.67 -3.73
C GLN A 286 25.06 -1.25 -2.28
N MET A 287 25.82 -1.75 -1.32
CA MET A 287 25.51 -1.59 0.11
C MET A 287 25.98 -0.27 0.72
N SER A 288 27.06 0.34 0.21
CA SER A 288 27.60 1.62 0.72
C SER A 288 26.58 2.79 0.70
N VAL A 289 25.59 2.75 -0.19
CA VAL A 289 24.51 3.75 -0.25
C VAL A 289 23.28 3.38 0.59
N LEU A 290 23.21 2.17 1.13
CA LEU A 290 22.06 1.65 1.88
C LEU A 290 22.39 1.38 3.35
N SER A 291 23.66 1.20 3.69
CA SER A 291 24.12 0.97 5.07
C SER A 291 24.78 2.22 5.66
N VAL A 292 24.96 2.19 6.98
CA VAL A 292 25.80 3.12 7.74
C VAL A 292 27.24 2.61 7.85
N ALA A 293 27.49 1.34 7.56
CA ALA A 293 28.82 0.74 7.57
C ALA A 293 29.81 1.52 6.69
N ASP A 294 31.08 1.52 7.12
CA ASP A 294 32.22 2.08 6.42
C ASP A 294 32.98 1.05 5.57
N CYS A 295 32.87 -0.24 5.91
CA CYS A 295 33.42 -1.35 5.14
C CYS A 295 32.50 -2.60 5.14
N PRO A 296 32.63 -3.49 4.14
CA PRO A 296 31.70 -4.61 3.96
C PRO A 296 31.79 -5.69 5.05
N ASP A 297 32.93 -5.84 5.75
CA ASP A 297 33.06 -6.75 6.90
C ASP A 297 32.31 -6.24 8.15
N LYS A 298 31.77 -5.02 8.12
CA LYS A 298 30.93 -4.45 9.19
C LYS A 298 29.44 -4.67 8.96
N LEU A 299 29.02 -5.22 7.83
CA LEU A 299 27.61 -5.55 7.58
C LEU A 299 27.21 -6.77 8.42
N ILE A 300 26.23 -6.65 9.31
CA ILE A 300 25.83 -7.78 10.19
C ILE A 300 25.36 -8.97 9.35
N PHE A 301 24.47 -8.70 8.39
CA PHE A 301 23.73 -9.71 7.61
C PHE A 301 24.38 -10.08 6.27
N VAL A 302 25.69 -9.83 6.12
CA VAL A 302 26.43 -10.37 4.98
C VAL A 302 26.60 -11.88 5.15
N THR A 303 26.33 -12.61 4.07
CA THR A 303 26.40 -14.08 4.01
C THR A 303 27.05 -14.51 2.70
N GLN A 304 27.11 -15.82 2.47
CA GLN A 304 27.62 -16.43 1.24
C GLN A 304 26.48 -16.93 0.35
N HIS A 305 26.69 -16.91 -0.96
CA HIS A 305 25.74 -17.38 -1.93
C HIS A 305 25.40 -18.85 -1.68
N GLN A 306 24.11 -19.19 -1.71
CA GLN A 306 23.57 -20.53 -1.45
C GLN A 306 23.81 -21.09 -0.03
N ARG A 307 24.38 -20.32 0.91
CA ARG A 307 24.61 -20.79 2.29
C ARG A 307 23.36 -21.32 2.99
N HIS A 308 22.23 -20.67 2.75
CA HIS A 308 20.94 -20.97 3.38
C HIS A 308 20.01 -21.79 2.46
N HIS A 309 20.58 -22.51 1.49
CA HIS A 309 19.83 -23.40 0.62
C HIS A 309 19.87 -24.82 1.20
N SER A 310 18.73 -25.53 1.20
CA SER A 310 18.67 -26.91 1.70
C SER A 310 19.53 -27.89 0.89
N ASP A 311 19.46 -27.79 -0.45
CA ASP A 311 20.07 -28.78 -1.34
C ASP A 311 21.38 -28.33 -2.01
N LYS A 312 21.58 -27.02 -2.17
CA LYS A 312 22.76 -26.49 -2.88
C LYS A 312 23.88 -26.18 -1.91
N SER A 313 25.10 -26.49 -2.34
CA SER A 313 26.30 -26.18 -1.57
C SER A 313 26.59 -24.68 -1.58
N THR A 314 27.05 -24.17 -0.44
CA THR A 314 27.52 -22.79 -0.29
C THR A 314 28.65 -22.49 -1.26
N GLU A 315 28.65 -21.30 -1.85
CA GLU A 315 29.78 -20.79 -2.62
C GLU A 315 30.66 -19.89 -1.73
N PRO A 316 31.83 -20.35 -1.22
CA PRO A 316 32.53 -19.70 -0.11
C PRO A 316 33.08 -18.29 -0.40
N TRP A 317 33.37 -17.96 -1.67
CA TRP A 317 33.91 -16.65 -2.06
C TRP A 317 32.86 -15.69 -2.64
N GLU A 318 31.61 -16.13 -2.82
CA GLU A 318 30.55 -15.28 -3.37
C GLU A 318 29.70 -14.75 -2.23
N PHE A 319 29.78 -13.44 -1.96
CA PHE A 319 29.11 -12.78 -0.85
C PHE A 319 27.82 -12.10 -1.30
N THR A 320 26.80 -12.18 -0.46
CA THR A 320 25.47 -11.60 -0.69
C THR A 320 24.82 -11.19 0.63
N MET A 321 23.72 -10.43 0.58
CA MET A 321 22.88 -10.17 1.74
C MET A 321 21.80 -11.24 1.90
N ILE A 322 21.26 -11.37 3.11
CA ILE A 322 20.01 -12.10 3.37
C ILE A 322 18.87 -11.48 2.54
N THR A 323 18.04 -12.33 1.96
CA THR A 323 16.95 -11.95 1.05
C THR A 323 15.60 -11.97 1.75
N HIS A 324 14.65 -11.16 1.26
CA HIS A 324 13.29 -11.13 1.82
C HIS A 324 12.59 -12.50 1.71
N THR A 325 12.88 -13.27 0.66
CA THR A 325 12.28 -14.59 0.48
C THR A 325 12.68 -15.54 1.60
N GLN A 326 13.93 -15.49 2.08
CA GLN A 326 14.40 -16.35 3.17
C GLN A 326 13.66 -16.08 4.48
N ILE A 327 13.49 -14.80 4.85
CA ILE A 327 12.70 -14.46 6.04
C ILE A 327 11.22 -14.83 5.84
N SER A 328 10.66 -14.60 4.65
CA SER A 328 9.27 -14.95 4.34
C SER A 328 9.02 -16.46 4.42
N ASP A 329 9.96 -17.28 3.95
CA ASP A 329 9.90 -18.74 4.07
C ASP A 329 9.98 -19.18 5.53
N TYR A 330 10.77 -18.47 6.34
CA TYR A 330 10.90 -18.74 7.76
C TYR A 330 9.59 -18.46 8.53
N ILE A 331 8.98 -17.27 8.40
CA ILE A 331 7.79 -16.90 9.21
C ILE A 331 6.42 -17.15 8.55
N SER A 332 6.34 -17.11 7.22
CA SER A 332 5.08 -17.30 6.48
C SER A 332 5.00 -18.72 5.90
N GLY A 333 6.11 -19.19 5.33
CA GLY A 333 6.14 -20.40 4.52
C GLY A 333 5.46 -20.20 3.16
N ARG A 334 5.56 -21.21 2.29
CA ARG A 334 4.92 -21.26 0.97
C ARG A 334 4.26 -22.63 0.79
N PRO A 335 3.04 -22.83 1.34
CA PRO A 335 2.32 -24.10 1.27
C PRO A 335 2.22 -24.65 -0.14
N GLU A 336 1.99 -23.78 -1.13
CA GLU A 336 1.85 -24.10 -2.54
C GLU A 336 3.11 -24.71 -3.16
N LEU A 337 4.28 -24.46 -2.55
CA LEU A 337 5.56 -25.04 -2.93
C LEU A 337 6.05 -26.10 -1.92
N GLY A 338 5.23 -26.48 -0.93
CA GLY A 338 5.59 -27.42 0.12
C GLY A 338 6.60 -26.90 1.14
N ILE A 339 6.85 -25.58 1.17
CA ILE A 339 7.81 -24.96 2.08
C ILE A 339 7.13 -24.66 3.41
N LYS A 340 7.54 -25.39 4.44
CA LYS A 340 7.03 -25.23 5.81
C LYS A 340 7.70 -24.07 6.54
N ASN A 341 6.90 -23.26 7.23
CA ASN A 341 7.40 -22.19 8.10
C ASN A 341 7.92 -22.75 9.43
N ILE A 342 8.58 -21.92 10.24
CA ILE A 342 9.15 -22.34 11.52
C ILE A 342 8.11 -22.86 12.51
N PHE A 343 6.92 -22.24 12.54
CA PHE A 343 5.84 -22.67 13.42
C PHE A 343 5.38 -24.09 13.08
N GLU A 344 5.26 -24.41 11.80
CA GLU A 344 4.96 -25.76 11.32
C GLU A 344 6.07 -26.75 11.66
N ARG A 345 7.34 -26.34 11.45
CA ARG A 345 8.51 -27.18 11.77
C ARG A 345 8.63 -27.48 13.27
N LYS A 346 8.16 -26.58 14.13
CA LYS A 346 8.20 -26.71 15.60
C LYS A 346 6.85 -27.11 16.21
N HIS A 347 5.86 -27.49 15.39
CA HIS A 347 4.52 -27.90 15.83
C HIS A 347 3.79 -26.85 16.68
N LEU A 348 4.06 -25.56 16.43
CA LEU A 348 3.36 -24.44 17.05
C LEU A 348 2.11 -24.10 16.22
N CYS A 349 0.95 -24.31 16.81
CA CYS A 349 -0.35 -24.02 16.23
C CYS A 349 -1.31 -23.51 17.32
N TYR A 350 -2.41 -22.88 16.94
CA TYR A 350 -3.44 -22.45 17.86
C TYR A 350 -4.80 -23.01 17.45
N GLN A 351 -5.45 -23.75 18.34
CA GLN A 351 -6.75 -24.41 18.07
C GLN A 351 -6.78 -25.25 16.77
N GLY A 352 -5.63 -25.83 16.38
CA GLY A 352 -5.49 -26.59 15.14
C GLY A 352 -5.22 -25.74 13.89
N GLU A 353 -5.28 -24.41 13.99
CA GLU A 353 -4.91 -23.49 12.93
C GLU A 353 -3.42 -23.19 12.92
N GLN A 354 -2.87 -23.10 11.71
CA GLN A 354 -1.45 -22.91 11.52
C GLN A 354 -1.06 -21.44 11.54
N ILE A 355 -0.07 -21.10 12.36
CA ILE A 355 0.41 -19.72 12.52
C ILE A 355 1.23 -19.31 11.30
N ARG A 356 0.92 -18.12 10.76
CA ARG A 356 1.66 -17.46 9.67
C ARG A 356 1.79 -15.98 9.98
N LEU A 357 3.00 -15.46 9.84
CA LEU A 357 3.29 -14.04 10.03
C LEU A 357 3.94 -13.46 8.80
N THR A 358 3.79 -12.15 8.61
CA THR A 358 4.51 -11.36 7.63
C THR A 358 5.46 -10.40 8.34
N SER A 359 6.56 -10.06 7.66
CA SER A 359 7.57 -9.14 8.20
C SER A 359 7.00 -7.75 8.52
N HIS A 360 5.94 -7.33 7.83
CA HIS A 360 5.30 -6.02 8.03
C HIS A 360 4.41 -5.97 9.28
N GLN A 361 3.88 -7.10 9.75
CA GLN A 361 3.00 -7.15 10.92
C GLN A 361 3.70 -6.62 12.19
N PHE A 362 5.01 -6.88 12.37
CA PHE A 362 5.76 -6.34 13.52
C PHE A 362 5.80 -4.81 13.55
N ARG A 363 5.94 -4.19 12.37
CA ARG A 363 5.89 -2.73 12.25
C ARG A 363 4.50 -2.17 12.50
N HIS A 364 3.46 -2.85 12.00
CA HIS A 364 2.06 -2.48 12.28
C HIS A 364 1.74 -2.58 13.77
N PHE A 365 2.20 -3.65 14.43
CA PHE A 365 2.06 -3.83 15.86
C PHE A 365 2.70 -2.68 16.65
N LEU A 366 3.99 -2.43 16.44
CA LEU A 366 4.70 -1.36 17.15
C LEU A 366 4.13 0.02 16.82
N GLY A 367 3.70 0.25 15.57
CA GLY A 367 3.00 1.46 15.17
C GLY A 367 1.71 1.66 15.95
N THR A 368 0.88 0.63 16.00
CA THR A 368 -0.39 0.66 16.73
C THR A 368 -0.17 0.86 18.23
N MET A 369 0.86 0.23 18.83
CA MET A 369 1.17 0.43 20.25
C MET A 369 1.54 1.89 20.58
N LEU A 370 2.31 2.55 19.70
CA LEU A 370 2.65 3.97 19.87
C LEU A 370 1.46 4.90 19.60
N GLU A 371 0.53 4.50 18.73
CA GLU A 371 -0.67 5.30 18.47
C GLU A 371 -1.74 5.13 19.55
N ILE A 372 -1.66 4.07 20.37
CA ILE A 372 -2.49 3.89 21.58
C ILE A 372 -1.95 4.70 22.76
N SER A 373 -0.66 5.06 22.79
CA SER A 373 -0.11 5.84 23.90
C SER A 373 -0.52 7.30 23.81
N ASP A 374 -1.15 7.81 24.88
CA ASP A 374 -1.61 9.21 24.98
C ASP A 374 -0.45 10.23 25.00
N SER A 375 0.76 9.78 25.31
CA SER A 375 1.95 10.61 25.44
C SER A 375 2.76 10.79 24.15
N VAL A 376 2.39 10.11 23.04
CA VAL A 376 3.17 10.14 21.80
C VAL A 376 2.35 10.79 20.68
N THR A 377 2.87 11.91 20.16
CA THR A 377 2.22 12.66 19.09
C THR A 377 2.40 12.00 17.72
N PRO A 378 1.50 12.25 16.74
CA PRO A 378 1.64 11.69 15.39
C PRO A 378 2.97 12.05 14.69
N ILE A 379 3.53 13.24 14.99
CA ILE A 379 4.82 13.64 14.44
C ILE A 379 5.97 12.84 15.06
N GLU A 380 5.90 12.52 16.35
CA GLU A 380 6.87 11.65 17.03
C GLU A 380 6.78 10.21 16.51
N VAL A 381 5.58 9.68 16.27
CA VAL A 381 5.40 8.39 15.60
C VAL A 381 6.04 8.40 14.20
N ALA A 382 5.80 9.46 13.42
CA ALA A 382 6.39 9.59 12.09
C ALA A 382 7.93 9.61 12.15
N ARG A 383 8.49 10.36 13.10
CA ARG A 383 9.93 10.46 13.36
C ARG A 383 10.52 9.12 13.79
N TYR A 384 9.88 8.44 14.74
CA TYR A 384 10.27 7.13 15.26
C TYR A 384 10.39 6.08 14.15
N PHE A 385 9.55 6.17 13.12
CA PHE A 385 9.52 5.26 11.99
C PHE A 385 10.25 5.75 10.73
N GLY A 386 10.97 6.87 10.82
CA GLY A 386 11.74 7.46 9.72
C GLY A 386 10.88 7.92 8.55
N ARG A 387 9.62 8.30 8.80
CA ARG A 387 8.66 8.75 7.78
C ARG A 387 8.91 10.22 7.44
N LYS A 388 8.83 10.55 6.15
CA LYS A 388 9.01 11.93 5.66
C LYS A 388 7.78 12.81 5.91
N TYR A 389 6.59 12.21 5.91
CA TYR A 389 5.31 12.91 6.04
C TYR A 389 4.42 12.22 7.06
N THR A 390 3.77 12.96 7.96
CA THR A 390 2.87 12.44 9.00
C THR A 390 1.71 11.58 8.47
N PRO A 391 1.08 11.89 7.31
CA PRO A 391 0.03 11.04 6.75
C PRO A 391 0.47 9.61 6.40
N ASP A 392 1.78 9.34 6.27
CA ASP A 392 2.30 7.98 6.11
C ASP A 392 2.03 7.09 7.34
N ASN A 393 1.63 7.66 8.49
CA ASN A 393 1.23 6.93 9.69
C ASN A 393 -0.06 6.12 9.47
N ILE A 394 -1.03 6.69 8.72
CA ILE A 394 -2.37 6.10 8.51
C ILE A 394 -2.28 4.67 7.97
N ALA A 395 -1.32 4.39 7.09
CA ALA A 395 -1.14 3.04 6.54
C ALA A 395 -0.76 1.99 7.59
N TYR A 396 -0.31 2.41 8.77
CA TYR A 396 0.18 1.55 9.85
C TYR A 396 -0.61 1.67 11.15
N ASP A 397 -1.48 2.68 11.27
CA ASP A 397 -2.41 2.85 12.38
C ASP A 397 -3.59 1.90 12.24
N HIS A 398 -3.69 0.92 13.15
CA HIS A 398 -4.84 0.02 13.24
C HIS A 398 -5.63 0.22 14.53
N THR A 399 -5.49 1.38 15.18
CA THR A 399 -6.32 1.75 16.33
C THR A 399 -7.79 1.83 15.94
N ASN A 400 -8.68 1.64 16.93
CA ASN A 400 -10.10 1.84 16.71
C ASN A 400 -10.38 3.36 16.59
N PRO A 401 -10.77 3.88 15.40
CA PRO A 401 -10.99 5.30 15.20
C PRO A 401 -12.14 5.83 16.05
N ALA A 402 -13.16 5.01 16.31
CA ALA A 402 -14.26 5.36 17.20
C ALA A 402 -13.77 5.55 18.63
N LYS A 403 -12.87 4.66 19.09
CA LYS A 403 -12.25 4.78 20.41
C LYS A 403 -11.39 6.04 20.49
N ARG A 404 -10.55 6.34 19.48
CA ARG A 404 -9.76 7.58 19.46
C ARG A 404 -10.61 8.85 19.48
N VAL A 405 -11.70 8.87 18.72
CA VAL A 405 -12.64 9.99 18.73
C VAL A 405 -13.30 10.12 20.09
N MET A 406 -13.70 9.01 20.73
CA MET A 406 -14.24 9.03 22.09
C MET A 406 -13.21 9.48 23.14
N ASP A 407 -11.99 8.94 23.12
CA ASP A 407 -10.92 9.25 24.07
C ASP A 407 -10.45 10.71 23.94
N ASN A 408 -10.54 11.31 22.74
CA ASN A 408 -10.18 12.71 22.48
C ASN A 408 -11.39 13.65 22.38
N ALA A 409 -12.61 13.16 22.60
CA ALA A 409 -13.83 13.95 22.47
C ALA A 409 -13.80 15.13 23.44
N ASP A 410 -13.39 14.88 24.68
CA ASP A 410 -13.31 15.91 25.73
C ASP A 410 -12.30 17.01 25.41
N ILE A 411 -11.18 16.66 24.79
CA ILE A 411 -10.15 17.61 24.35
C ILE A 411 -10.68 18.45 23.18
N LEU A 412 -11.37 17.83 22.22
CA LEU A 412 -12.01 18.53 21.10
C LEU A 412 -13.11 19.48 21.60
N PHE A 413 -13.94 19.05 22.55
CA PHE A 413 -14.98 19.89 23.18
C PHE A 413 -14.36 21.05 23.97
N ALA A 414 -13.32 20.78 24.76
CA ALA A 414 -12.61 21.82 25.51
C ALA A 414 -11.93 22.85 24.59
N ALA A 415 -11.34 22.42 23.46
CA ALA A 415 -10.68 23.31 22.50
C ALA A 415 -11.67 24.15 21.66
N SER A 416 -12.90 23.68 21.50
CA SER A 416 -13.92 24.34 20.66
C SER A 416 -14.89 25.23 21.44
N ASN A 417 -14.81 25.28 22.78
CA ASN A 417 -15.80 25.93 23.67
C ASN A 417 -17.25 25.44 23.43
N ILE A 418 -17.41 24.23 22.87
CA ILE A 418 -18.70 23.61 22.57
C ILE A 418 -18.96 22.57 23.66
N THR A 419 -20.08 22.64 24.36
CA THR A 419 -20.44 21.61 25.34
C THR A 419 -20.81 20.30 24.62
N PRO A 420 -20.69 19.13 25.27
CA PRO A 420 -21.10 17.85 24.68
C PRO A 420 -22.53 17.85 24.13
N GLU A 421 -23.45 18.58 24.79
CA GLU A 421 -24.83 18.75 24.36
C GLU A 421 -24.93 19.56 23.07
N GLN A 422 -24.18 20.67 22.96
CA GLN A 422 -24.15 21.51 21.76
C GLN A 422 -23.53 20.77 20.56
N ALA A 423 -22.54 19.90 20.79
CA ALA A 423 -21.97 19.08 19.74
C ALA A 423 -22.93 17.95 19.29
N LYS A 424 -23.68 17.37 20.23
CA LYS A 424 -24.75 16.41 19.93
C LYS A 424 -25.87 17.07 19.12
N GLU A 425 -26.22 18.31 19.45
CA GLU A 425 -27.19 19.11 18.70
C GLU A 425 -26.65 19.47 17.30
N ALA A 426 -25.38 19.89 17.20
CA ALA A 426 -24.73 20.19 15.92
C ALA A 426 -24.58 18.97 15.01
N SER A 427 -24.33 17.77 15.54
CA SER A 427 -24.24 16.52 14.77
C SER A 427 -25.60 15.98 14.32
N VAL A 428 -26.68 16.38 14.99
CA VAL A 428 -28.06 16.17 14.53
C VAL A 428 -28.42 17.17 13.43
N ILE A 429 -27.93 18.40 13.50
CA ILE A 429 -28.18 19.47 12.52
C ILE A 429 -27.34 19.29 11.24
N PHE A 430 -26.07 18.89 11.39
CA PHE A 430 -25.12 18.66 10.29
C PHE A 430 -24.79 17.17 10.22
N THR A 431 -25.51 16.44 9.39
CA THR A 431 -25.11 15.07 9.02
C THR A 431 -23.77 15.17 8.28
N LEU A 432 -22.77 14.39 8.70
CA LEU A 432 -21.48 14.35 8.01
C LEU A 432 -21.67 13.66 6.64
N VAL A 433 -21.66 14.45 5.58
CA VAL A 433 -21.75 14.01 4.19
C VAL A 433 -20.43 14.23 3.45
N ASP A 434 -20.11 13.37 2.48
CA ASP A 434 -18.90 13.49 1.64
C ASP A 434 -18.84 14.86 0.96
N ARG A 435 -17.66 15.41 0.68
CA ARG A 435 -17.50 16.71 -0.01
C ARG A 435 -18.23 16.72 -1.35
N ASP A 436 -18.22 15.63 -2.09
CA ASP A 436 -18.92 15.53 -3.37
C ASP A 436 -20.44 15.50 -3.17
N GLU A 437 -20.92 14.85 -2.11
CA GLU A 437 -22.32 14.82 -1.71
C GLU A 437 -22.78 16.18 -1.16
N VAL A 438 -21.90 16.88 -0.44
CA VAL A 438 -22.10 18.27 0.01
C VAL A 438 -22.16 19.22 -1.17
N LEU A 439 -21.37 19.03 -2.22
CA LEU A 439 -21.43 19.86 -3.43
C LEU A 439 -22.73 19.62 -4.21
N GLU A 440 -23.14 18.36 -4.43
CA GLU A 440 -24.45 18.04 -5.02
C GLU A 440 -25.61 18.56 -4.15
N THR A 441 -25.49 18.43 -2.83
CA THR A 441 -26.50 18.87 -1.87
C THR A 441 -26.56 20.39 -1.76
N ILE A 442 -25.44 21.11 -1.83
CA ILE A 442 -25.41 22.59 -1.85
C ILE A 442 -25.99 23.11 -3.17
N GLU A 443 -25.67 22.47 -4.30
CA GLU A 443 -26.26 22.81 -5.61
C GLU A 443 -27.77 22.54 -5.66
N ASP A 444 -28.28 21.56 -4.90
CA ASP A 444 -29.71 21.24 -4.84
C ASP A 444 -30.50 21.94 -3.71
N ILE A 445 -29.89 22.27 -2.56
CA ILE A 445 -30.57 22.88 -1.40
C ILE A 445 -30.62 24.41 -1.48
N GLY A 446 -29.66 25.08 -2.12
CA GLY A 446 -29.54 26.54 -2.08
C GLY A 446 -30.75 27.31 -2.63
N THR A 447 -31.50 26.75 -3.57
CA THR A 447 -32.58 27.46 -4.30
C THR A 447 -33.83 26.62 -4.58
N THR A 448 -33.93 25.37 -4.11
CA THR A 448 -35.08 24.51 -4.46
C THR A 448 -36.25 24.68 -3.49
N LEU A 449 -37.34 25.29 -3.95
CA LEU A 449 -38.62 25.35 -3.24
C LEU A 449 -39.49 24.13 -3.56
N ILE A 450 -39.91 23.38 -2.54
CA ILE A 450 -40.89 22.29 -2.67
C ILE A 450 -42.30 22.88 -2.70
N THR A 451 -43.05 22.60 -3.76
CA THR A 451 -44.44 23.04 -3.95
C THR A 451 -45.40 21.86 -3.99
N ALA A 452 -46.70 22.14 -3.95
CA ALA A 452 -47.74 21.11 -4.03
C ALA A 452 -47.76 20.33 -5.36
N ILE A 453 -47.16 20.87 -6.42
CA ILE A 453 -47.17 20.29 -7.78
C ILE A 453 -45.78 19.86 -8.26
N GLY A 454 -44.74 20.02 -7.44
CA GLY A 454 -43.36 19.70 -7.82
C GLY A 454 -42.33 20.62 -7.16
N LEU A 455 -41.14 20.66 -7.74
CA LEU A 455 -39.98 21.42 -7.27
C LEU A 455 -39.77 22.65 -8.15
N CYS A 456 -39.38 23.77 -7.55
CA CYS A 456 -39.00 24.99 -8.24
C CYS A 456 -37.55 25.32 -7.92
N LYS A 457 -36.67 25.40 -8.92
CA LYS A 457 -35.25 25.76 -8.78
C LYS A 457 -34.95 27.26 -8.92
N HIS A 458 -36.01 28.07 -9.05
CA HIS A 458 -35.91 29.51 -9.20
C HIS A 458 -35.20 30.15 -8.00
N ASP A 459 -34.19 30.98 -8.28
CA ASP A 459 -33.52 31.77 -7.24
C ASP A 459 -34.38 32.97 -6.82
N TYR A 460 -35.09 32.81 -5.70
CA TYR A 460 -35.93 33.86 -5.12
C TYR A 460 -35.12 35.02 -4.52
N SER A 461 -33.80 34.88 -4.34
CA SER A 461 -32.93 35.99 -3.95
C SER A 461 -32.62 36.92 -5.11
N ASP A 462 -32.61 36.39 -6.34
CA ASP A 462 -32.35 37.16 -7.56
C ASP A 462 -33.62 37.85 -8.09
N SER A 463 -34.78 37.17 -8.07
CA SER A 463 -36.05 37.79 -8.48
C SER A 463 -37.31 37.13 -7.90
N PRO A 464 -38.43 37.84 -7.72
CA PRO A 464 -39.69 37.21 -7.33
C PRO A 464 -40.35 36.44 -8.49
N CYS A 465 -41.07 35.36 -8.19
CA CYS A 465 -41.83 34.60 -9.19
C CYS A 465 -43.05 35.39 -9.72
N GLY A 466 -43.27 35.36 -11.05
CA GLY A 466 -44.13 36.32 -11.72
C GLY A 466 -45.65 36.06 -11.76
N LYS A 467 -46.19 34.91 -11.29
CA LYS A 467 -47.64 34.64 -11.17
C LYS A 467 -47.90 33.30 -10.42
N TYR A 468 -49.08 33.14 -9.82
CA TYR A 468 -49.51 31.85 -9.24
C TYR A 468 -49.58 30.76 -10.33
N TYR A 469 -48.94 29.61 -10.10
CA TYR A 469 -48.76 28.51 -11.07
C TYR A 469 -48.06 28.88 -12.39
N ALA A 470 -47.22 29.92 -12.40
CA ALA A 470 -46.37 30.23 -13.56
C ALA A 470 -45.45 29.06 -13.96
N CYS A 471 -45.05 28.21 -13.01
CA CYS A 471 -44.24 27.02 -13.24
C CYS A 471 -44.83 26.07 -14.30
N VAL A 472 -46.15 25.91 -14.32
CA VAL A 472 -46.84 25.00 -15.25
C VAL A 472 -47.00 25.64 -16.65
N ARG A 473 -46.69 26.93 -16.81
CA ARG A 473 -46.80 27.66 -18.08
C ARG A 473 -45.49 27.67 -18.88
N GLY A 474 -44.76 26.55 -18.88
CA GLY A 474 -43.51 26.43 -19.64
C GLY A 474 -42.27 27.02 -18.94
N CYS A 475 -42.21 27.02 -17.62
CA CYS A 475 -41.04 27.48 -16.87
C CYS A 475 -39.94 26.40 -16.88
N SER A 476 -38.71 26.75 -17.28
CA SER A 476 -37.58 25.80 -17.25
C SER A 476 -37.13 25.44 -15.83
N GLU A 477 -37.43 26.27 -14.82
CA GLU A 477 -37.10 25.97 -13.42
C GLU A 477 -38.08 25.01 -12.73
N TYR A 478 -39.08 24.48 -13.46
CA TYR A 478 -40.07 23.56 -12.91
C TYR A 478 -39.69 22.09 -13.10
N TYR A 479 -39.60 21.38 -11.98
CA TYR A 479 -39.23 19.97 -11.89
C TYR A 479 -40.32 19.16 -11.18
N ARG A 480 -40.40 17.87 -11.49
CA ARG A 480 -41.28 16.89 -10.82
C ARG A 480 -40.53 15.63 -10.47
N ILE A 481 -41.09 14.84 -9.54
CA ILE A 481 -40.62 13.50 -9.24
C ILE A 481 -41.67 12.51 -9.73
N LYS A 482 -41.29 11.59 -10.63
CA LYS A 482 -42.20 10.58 -11.17
C LYS A 482 -42.71 9.66 -10.05
N GLY A 483 -44.01 9.34 -10.07
CA GLY A 483 -44.65 8.46 -9.08
C GLY A 483 -45.08 9.14 -7.77
N LYS A 484 -44.81 10.43 -7.59
CA LYS A 484 -45.16 11.16 -6.35
C LYS A 484 -46.64 11.55 -6.32
N GLN A 485 -47.45 10.73 -5.66
CA GLN A 485 -48.92 10.85 -5.62
C GLN A 485 -49.44 12.24 -5.22
N GLY A 486 -48.81 12.91 -4.26
CA GLY A 486 -49.24 14.24 -3.83
C GLY A 486 -49.17 15.32 -4.93
N GLU A 487 -48.15 15.22 -5.80
CA GLU A 487 -47.99 16.14 -6.95
C GLU A 487 -49.00 15.83 -8.05
N ILE A 488 -49.22 14.54 -8.31
CA ILE A 488 -50.18 14.04 -9.30
C ILE A 488 -51.60 14.51 -8.96
N ILE A 489 -52.03 14.31 -7.71
CA ILE A 489 -53.36 14.70 -7.24
C ILE A 489 -53.58 16.21 -7.38
N HIS A 490 -52.58 17.03 -7.04
CA HIS A 490 -52.71 18.48 -7.18
C HIS A 490 -52.74 18.93 -8.65
N LEU A 491 -51.96 18.31 -9.53
CA LEU A 491 -51.98 18.61 -10.96
C LEU A 491 -53.30 18.20 -11.62
N GLN A 492 -53.87 17.06 -11.24
CA GLN A 492 -55.19 16.62 -11.70
C GLN A 492 -56.28 17.58 -11.24
N LYS A 493 -56.26 17.98 -9.96
CA LYS A 493 -57.18 19.00 -9.46
C LYS A 493 -57.06 20.32 -10.23
N LEU A 494 -55.83 20.76 -10.50
CA LEU A 494 -55.59 21.98 -11.26
C LEU A 494 -56.11 21.86 -12.70
N GLN A 495 -55.91 20.70 -13.34
CA GLN A 495 -56.42 20.37 -14.66
C GLN A 495 -57.96 20.46 -14.70
N ASP A 496 -58.65 19.79 -13.78
CA ASP A 496 -60.12 19.77 -13.72
C ASP A 496 -60.70 21.17 -13.51
N GLU A 497 -60.07 21.98 -12.65
CA GLU A 497 -60.44 23.38 -12.44
C GLU A 497 -60.26 24.21 -13.72
N GLN A 498 -59.20 23.99 -14.50
CA GLN A 498 -58.99 24.72 -15.76
C GLN A 498 -59.99 24.32 -16.84
N GLU A 499 -60.31 23.03 -16.98
CA GLU A 499 -61.29 22.57 -17.96
C GLU A 499 -62.68 23.18 -17.72
N THR A 500 -63.08 23.27 -16.44
CA THR A 500 -64.33 23.95 -16.05
C THR A 500 -64.29 25.45 -16.37
N ARG A 501 -63.19 26.14 -16.02
CA ARG A 501 -63.04 27.59 -16.26
C ARG A 501 -63.04 27.93 -17.75
N ILE A 502 -62.41 27.11 -18.58
CA ILE A 502 -62.37 27.31 -20.04
C ILE A 502 -63.79 27.28 -20.63
N GLN A 503 -64.67 26.39 -20.14
CA GLN A 503 -66.07 26.36 -20.61
C GLN A 503 -66.80 27.68 -20.30
N HIS A 504 -66.62 28.22 -19.10
CA HIS A 504 -67.20 29.52 -18.73
C HIS A 504 -66.62 30.68 -19.55
N VAL A 505 -65.30 30.69 -19.77
CA VAL A 505 -64.64 31.75 -20.54
C VAL A 505 -65.03 31.69 -22.02
N LYS A 506 -65.24 30.51 -22.60
CA LYS A 506 -65.76 30.36 -23.96
C LYS A 506 -67.13 31.02 -24.13
N ALA A 507 -68.05 30.80 -23.18
CA ALA A 507 -69.35 31.49 -23.18
C ALA A 507 -69.21 33.04 -23.09
N ALA A 508 -68.19 33.54 -22.38
CA ALA A 508 -67.90 34.98 -22.31
C ALA A 508 -67.21 35.54 -23.56
N VAL A 509 -66.48 34.71 -24.31
CA VAL A 509 -65.95 35.04 -25.65
C VAL A 509 -67.10 35.12 -26.65
N ASP A 510 -68.02 34.16 -26.63
CA ASP A 510 -69.20 34.13 -27.51
C ASP A 510 -70.13 35.32 -27.28
N ALA A 511 -70.17 35.85 -26.05
CA ALA A 511 -70.90 37.06 -25.68
C ALA A 511 -70.13 38.38 -25.95
N GLU A 512 -68.97 38.32 -26.64
CA GLU A 512 -68.14 39.44 -27.06
C GLU A 512 -67.67 40.38 -25.93
N TYR A 513 -67.51 39.87 -24.71
CA TYR A 513 -66.94 40.67 -23.62
C TYR A 513 -65.48 41.04 -23.91
N HIS A 514 -65.14 42.31 -23.67
CA HIS A 514 -63.80 42.84 -23.93
C HIS A 514 -62.73 42.12 -23.10
N GLY A 515 -61.73 41.54 -23.76
CA GLY A 515 -60.58 40.89 -23.11
C GLY A 515 -60.75 39.39 -22.84
N SER A 516 -61.92 38.79 -23.10
CA SER A 516 -62.18 37.36 -22.85
C SER A 516 -61.24 36.41 -23.62
N ASN A 517 -60.75 36.83 -24.80
CA ASN A 517 -59.79 36.06 -25.60
C ASN A 517 -58.44 35.85 -24.88
N ASN A 518 -57.95 36.84 -24.14
CA ASN A 518 -56.69 36.75 -23.42
C ASN A 518 -56.82 35.81 -22.21
N TRP A 519 -57.98 35.84 -21.55
CA TRP A 519 -58.30 34.91 -20.46
C TRP A 519 -58.42 33.47 -20.97
N LEU A 520 -59.06 33.26 -22.12
CA LEU A 520 -59.18 31.93 -22.74
C LEU A 520 -57.79 31.33 -22.99
N ARG A 521 -56.93 32.10 -23.67
CA ARG A 521 -55.55 31.68 -23.95
C ARG A 521 -54.76 31.36 -22.69
N SER A 522 -54.87 32.20 -21.65
CA SER A 522 -54.17 32.01 -20.37
C SER A 522 -54.58 30.72 -19.65
N HIS A 523 -55.86 30.35 -19.71
CA HIS A 523 -56.35 29.10 -19.13
C HIS A 523 -55.97 27.88 -19.98
N GLU A 524 -55.98 28.00 -21.32
CA GLU A 524 -55.55 26.94 -22.23
C GLU A 524 -54.05 26.62 -22.10
N GLU A 525 -53.20 27.65 -21.95
CA GLU A 525 -51.76 27.47 -21.70
C GLU A 525 -51.50 26.73 -20.38
N LEU A 526 -52.22 27.09 -19.30
CA LEU A 526 -52.10 26.42 -18.02
C LEU A 526 -52.59 24.96 -18.07
N LEU A 527 -53.70 24.71 -18.77
CA LEU A 527 -54.24 23.36 -18.98
C LEU A 527 -53.27 22.48 -19.76
N ASN A 528 -52.70 23.01 -20.85
CA ASN A 528 -51.71 22.29 -21.66
C ASN A 528 -50.47 21.93 -20.82
N GLY A 529 -50.01 22.87 -19.99
CA GLY A 529 -48.92 22.65 -19.07
C GLY A 529 -49.19 21.53 -18.05
N CYS A 530 -50.41 21.47 -17.48
CA CYS A 530 -50.81 20.40 -16.58
C CYS A 530 -50.74 19.03 -17.27
N ARG A 531 -51.18 18.96 -18.53
CA ARG A 531 -51.13 17.73 -19.34
C ARG A 531 -49.71 17.28 -19.60
N ILE A 532 -48.81 18.21 -19.95
CA ILE A 532 -47.37 17.91 -20.14
C ILE A 532 -46.76 17.41 -18.83
N ALA A 533 -47.05 18.07 -17.72
CA ALA A 533 -46.55 17.67 -16.40
C ALA A 533 -47.04 16.27 -16.01
N LEU A 534 -48.31 15.92 -16.29
CA LEU A 534 -48.88 14.60 -15.99
C LEU A 534 -48.43 13.50 -16.97
N ALA A 535 -48.01 13.85 -18.19
CA ALA A 535 -47.53 12.89 -19.18
C ALA A 535 -46.25 12.14 -18.72
N ILE A 536 -45.49 12.72 -17.78
CA ILE A 536 -44.31 12.09 -17.15
C ILE A 536 -44.66 10.74 -16.52
N GLU A 537 -45.88 10.58 -15.99
CA GLU A 537 -46.31 9.33 -15.36
C GLU A 537 -46.50 8.20 -16.39
N GLN A 538 -46.67 8.55 -17.67
CA GLN A 538 -46.89 7.61 -18.78
C GLN A 538 -45.61 7.33 -19.58
N ASP A 539 -44.52 8.04 -19.30
CA ASP A 539 -43.25 7.88 -20.01
C ASP A 539 -42.42 6.74 -19.39
N ASN A 540 -42.34 5.61 -20.07
CA ASN A 540 -41.58 4.43 -19.63
C ASN A 540 -40.05 4.60 -19.69
N SER A 541 -39.54 5.68 -20.29
CA SER A 541 -38.11 5.97 -20.31
C SER A 541 -37.60 6.59 -18.99
N ILE A 542 -38.51 7.07 -18.14
CA ILE A 542 -38.21 7.71 -16.85
C ILE A 542 -38.49 6.71 -15.73
N SER A 543 -37.56 6.53 -14.80
CA SER A 543 -37.73 5.61 -13.67
C SER A 543 -38.58 6.23 -12.56
N ASP A 544 -39.31 5.42 -11.79
CA ASP A 544 -40.04 5.90 -10.62
C ASP A 544 -39.07 6.48 -9.58
N GLY A 545 -39.38 7.66 -9.04
CA GLY A 545 -38.51 8.42 -8.15
C GLY A 545 -37.48 9.32 -8.86
N GLU A 546 -37.37 9.27 -10.19
CA GLU A 546 -36.48 10.14 -10.94
C GLU A 546 -37.01 11.59 -11.00
N ARG A 547 -36.08 12.55 -10.84
CA ARG A 547 -36.38 14.00 -10.94
C ARG A 547 -36.31 14.44 -12.40
N VAL A 548 -37.41 15.00 -12.90
CA VAL A 548 -37.58 15.36 -14.32
C VAL A 548 -37.82 16.86 -14.44
N GLN A 549 -37.11 17.51 -15.37
CA GLN A 549 -37.40 18.88 -15.79
C GLN A 549 -38.60 18.86 -16.75
N VAL A 550 -39.70 19.51 -16.39
CA VAL A 550 -40.95 19.41 -17.17
C VAL A 550 -40.87 20.17 -18.49
N PHE A 551 -40.17 21.30 -18.51
CA PHE A 551 -40.03 22.16 -19.70
C PHE A 551 -38.55 22.49 -19.98
N PRO A 552 -37.77 21.57 -20.58
CA PRO A 552 -36.34 21.79 -20.83
C PRO A 552 -36.04 23.00 -21.73
N ASN A 553 -36.95 23.31 -22.66
CA ASN A 553 -36.87 24.48 -23.55
C ASN A 553 -37.78 25.64 -23.06
N GLY A 554 -38.11 25.66 -21.77
CA GLY A 554 -38.95 26.67 -21.15
C GLY A 554 -38.30 28.05 -21.09
N ASN A 555 -39.06 29.05 -20.68
CA ASN A 555 -38.56 30.41 -20.45
C ASN A 555 -38.65 30.76 -18.96
N ASN A 556 -37.57 31.30 -18.42
CA ASN A 556 -37.49 31.76 -17.03
C ASN A 556 -37.95 33.21 -16.83
N GLY A 557 -38.21 33.95 -17.90
CA GLY A 557 -38.49 35.39 -17.87
C GLY A 557 -39.81 35.81 -17.23
N CYS A 558 -40.61 34.89 -16.69
CA CYS A 558 -41.86 35.16 -15.96
C CYS A 558 -42.72 36.29 -16.58
N VAL A 559 -42.82 36.32 -17.92
CA VAL A 559 -43.41 37.45 -18.64
C VAL A 559 -44.92 37.43 -18.45
N ALA A 560 -45.48 38.51 -17.93
CA ALA A 560 -46.92 38.67 -17.89
C ALA A 560 -47.45 38.85 -19.32
N ILE A 561 -48.17 37.84 -19.85
CA ILE A 561 -49.16 38.07 -20.91
C ILE A 561 -50.27 38.94 -20.35
#